data_AF-A0A967I170-F1
#
_entry.id   AF-A0A967I170-F1
#
_cell.length_a   1.000
_cell.length_b   1.000
_cell.length_c   1.000
_cell.angle_alpha   90.00
_cell.angle_beta   90.00
_cell.angle_gamma   90.00
#
_symmetry.space_group_name_H-M   'P 1'
#
loop_
_entity.id
_entity.type
_entity.pdbx_description
1 polymer ?
#
loop_
_entity_poly.entity_id
_entity_poly.type
_entity_poly.pdbx_seq_one_letter_code
_entity_poly.pdbx_strand_id
1 'polypeptide(L)'
;MPRKKRRQPSARPRSRSENLQKLLTLFEPKDKVLITIDADPDAMASAMALKRLLWHKVHSVTIAHFNDIVRFDNVTMVRLLKIPLVKLQQ
;
A
#
# COMPACT_ATOMS: atom_id res chain seq x y z
N MET A 1 42.67 -6.92 25.28
CA MET A 1 42.29 -5.88 24.28
C MET A 1 40.95 -6.25 23.64
N PRO A 2 39.84 -5.53 23.88
CA PRO A 2 38.57 -5.82 23.22
C PRO A 2 38.47 -5.09 21.87
N ARG A 3 38.15 -5.84 20.81
CA ARG A 3 37.92 -5.34 19.44
C ARG A 3 36.73 -4.37 19.41
N LYS A 4 36.98 -3.11 19.08
CA LYS A 4 35.97 -2.06 18.83
C LYS A 4 34.96 -2.56 17.77
N LYS A 5 33.69 -2.74 18.14
CA LYS A 5 32.58 -2.89 17.18
C LYS A 5 32.59 -1.69 16.24
N ARG A 6 32.92 -1.91 14.96
CA ARG A 6 32.74 -0.92 13.89
C ARG A 6 31.26 -0.52 13.87
N ARG A 7 30.94 0.68 14.35
CA ARG A 7 29.63 1.30 14.16
C ARG A 7 29.44 1.44 12.65
N GLN A 8 28.48 0.70 12.09
CA GLN A 8 28.09 0.86 10.70
C GLN A 8 27.57 2.29 10.52
N PRO A 9 27.99 3.03 9.47
CA PRO A 9 27.49 4.37 9.23
C PRO A 9 25.99 4.28 8.96
N SER A 10 25.20 5.05 9.72
CA SER A 10 23.77 5.20 9.49
C SER A 10 23.54 5.60 8.04
N ALA A 11 22.89 4.72 7.28
CA ALA A 11 22.56 4.99 5.88
C ALA A 11 21.83 6.33 5.80
N ARG A 12 22.32 7.25 4.96
CA ARG A 12 21.66 8.53 4.70
C ARG A 12 20.17 8.27 4.46
N PRO A 13 19.26 9.07 5.05
CA PRO A 13 17.84 8.94 4.77
C PRO A 13 17.67 9.08 3.26
N ARG A 14 17.31 7.96 2.61
CA ARG A 14 17.12 7.92 1.15
C ARG A 14 16.03 8.90 0.76
N SER A 15 16.18 9.50 -0.42
CA SER A 15 15.14 10.38 -0.94
C SER A 15 13.83 9.59 -1.11
N ARG A 16 12.67 10.25 -0.96
CA ARG A 16 11.36 9.59 -1.13
C ARG A 16 11.24 8.91 -2.49
N SER A 17 11.85 9.50 -3.51
CA SER A 17 11.91 8.97 -4.87
C SER A 17 12.72 7.67 -4.96
N GLU A 18 13.85 7.55 -4.26
CA GLU A 18 14.64 6.32 -4.22
C GLU A 18 13.90 5.18 -3.52
N ASN A 19 13.18 5.48 -2.43
CA ASN A 19 12.37 4.48 -1.73
C ASN A 19 11.20 4.00 -2.61
N LEU A 20 10.57 4.91 -3.35
CA LEU A 20 9.53 4.56 -4.31
C LEU A 20 10.08 3.65 -5.42
N GLN A 21 11.23 3.99 -6.00
CA GLN A 21 11.84 3.14 -7.04
C GLN A 21 12.13 1.73 -6.51
N LYS A 22 12.67 1.62 -5.29
CA LYS A 22 12.89 0.31 -4.66
C LYS A 22 11.60 -0.48 -4.44
N LEU A 23 10.54 0.19 -4.00
CA LEU A 23 9.23 -0.46 -3.86
C LEU A 23 8.74 -0.97 -5.21
N LEU A 24 8.85 -0.16 -6.27
CA LEU A 24 8.40 -0.55 -7.61
C LEU A 24 9.24 -1.68 -8.22
N THR A 25 10.52 -1.81 -7.87
CA THR A 25 11.36 -2.94 -8.32
C THR A 25 10.99 -4.28 -7.71
N LEU A 26 10.14 -4.31 -6.67
CA LEU A 26 9.68 -5.57 -6.07
C LEU A 26 8.55 -6.24 -6.88
N PHE A 27 7.97 -5.53 -7.85
CA PHE A 27 6.82 -6.00 -8.60
C PHE A 27 7.18 -6.35 -10.04
N GLU A 28 6.66 -7.46 -10.52
CA GLU A 28 6.78 -7.89 -11.90
C GLU A 28 5.48 -7.65 -12.70
N PRO A 29 5.55 -7.53 -14.04
CA PRO A 29 4.37 -7.33 -14.89
C PRO A 29 3.29 -8.41 -14.80
N LYS A 30 3.67 -9.62 -14.36
CA LYS A 30 2.77 -10.78 -14.23
C LYS A 30 2.07 -10.84 -12.87
N ASP A 31 2.49 -10.01 -11.91
CA ASP A 31 2.02 -10.11 -10.54
C ASP A 31 0.58 -9.65 -10.39
N LYS A 32 -0.14 -10.32 -9.49
CA LYS A 32 -1.46 -9.92 -9.01
C LYS A 32 -1.31 -9.47 -7.57
N VAL A 33 -1.45 -8.17 -7.34
CA VAL A 33 -1.21 -7.56 -6.02
C VAL A 33 -2.53 -7.39 -5.27
N LEU A 34 -2.57 -7.86 -4.03
CA LEU A 34 -3.65 -7.61 -3.09
C LEU A 34 -3.20 -6.57 -2.06
N ILE A 35 -3.94 -5.47 -1.95
CA ILE A 35 -3.71 -4.44 -0.94
C ILE A 35 -4.79 -4.61 0.12
N THR A 36 -4.39 -5.05 1.32
CA THR A 36 -5.30 -5.17 2.46
C THR A 36 -5.27 -3.92 3.31
N ILE A 37 -6.43 -3.33 3.60
CA ILE A 37 -6.56 -2.12 4.41
C ILE A 37 -7.63 -2.26 5.49
N ASP A 38 -7.51 -1.44 6.53
CA ASP A 38 -8.66 -1.09 7.36
C ASP A 38 -9.53 -0.06 6.62
N ALA A 39 -10.84 -0.09 6.80
CA ALA A 39 -11.79 0.64 5.97
C ALA A 39 -11.99 2.12 6.40
N ASP A 40 -10.87 2.85 6.41
CA ASP A 40 -10.78 4.26 6.76
C ASP A 40 -10.50 5.15 5.54
N PRO A 41 -10.94 6.42 5.54
CA PRO A 41 -10.75 7.33 4.41
C PRO A 41 -9.29 7.45 3.97
N ASP A 42 -8.36 7.57 4.91
CA ASP A 42 -6.93 7.71 4.63
C ASP A 42 -6.30 6.42 4.10
N ALA A 43 -6.75 5.28 4.61
CA ALA A 43 -6.30 3.97 4.18
C ALA A 43 -6.80 3.66 2.76
N MET A 44 -8.06 3.97 2.46
CA MET A 44 -8.62 3.86 1.11
C MET A 44 -7.91 4.79 0.14
N ALA A 45 -7.66 6.04 0.52
CA ALA A 45 -6.93 7.00 -0.32
C ALA A 45 -5.50 6.53 -0.60
N SER A 46 -4.80 6.03 0.42
CA SER A 46 -3.44 5.48 0.28
C SER A 46 -3.41 4.23 -0.61
N ALA A 47 -4.40 3.33 -0.47
CA ALA A 47 -4.51 2.14 -1.30
C ALA A 47 -4.82 2.49 -2.76
N MET A 48 -5.68 3.49 -3.00
CA MET A 48 -5.94 4.01 -4.35
C MET A 48 -4.69 4.66 -4.95
N ALA A 49 -3.93 5.43 -4.17
CA ALA A 49 -2.68 6.01 -4.60
C ALA A 49 -1.65 4.92 -4.98
N LEU A 50 -1.50 3.88 -4.16
CA LEU A 50 -0.62 2.75 -4.45
C LEU A 50 -1.08 1.99 -5.70
N LYS A 51 -2.39 1.72 -5.83
CA LYS A 51 -2.97 1.13 -7.05
C LYS A 51 -2.66 1.97 -8.29
N ARG A 52 -2.68 3.30 -8.17
CA ARG A 52 -2.32 4.22 -9.25
C ARG A 52 -0.82 4.19 -9.57
N LEU A 53 0.05 4.02 -8.58
CA LEU A 53 1.51 3.87 -8.80
C LEU A 53 1.86 2.55 -9.49
N LEU A 54 1.11 1.49 -9.21
CA LEU A 54 1.27 0.16 -9.83
C LEU A 54 0.54 0.03 -11.17
N TRP A 55 -0.18 1.08 -11.60
CA TRP A 55 -0.90 1.12 -12.87
C TRP A 55 0.08 0.93 -14.05
N HIS A 56 -0.25 0.03 -14.98
CA HIS A 56 0.61 -0.44 -16.08
C HIS A 56 1.93 -1.13 -15.67
N LYS A 57 2.19 -1.37 -14.37
CA LYS A 57 3.38 -2.11 -13.91
C LYS A 57 3.10 -3.55 -13.50
N VAL A 58 1.87 -3.87 -13.09
CA VAL A 58 1.45 -5.21 -12.67
C VAL A 58 0.18 -5.64 -13.41
N HIS A 59 -0.12 -6.93 -13.41
CA HIS A 59 -1.25 -7.48 -14.15
C HIS A 59 -2.59 -7.04 -13.57
N SER A 60 -2.73 -7.07 -12.24
CA SER A 60 -3.95 -6.63 -11.55
C SER A 60 -3.67 -6.18 -10.12
N VAL A 61 -4.39 -5.15 -9.67
CA VAL A 61 -4.36 -4.70 -8.28
C VAL A 61 -5.77 -4.72 -7.70
N THR A 62 -5.95 -5.48 -6.63
CA THR A 62 -7.21 -5.58 -5.88
C THR A 62 -7.02 -4.95 -4.51
N ILE A 63 -7.96 -4.11 -4.11
CA ILE A 63 -7.97 -3.53 -2.75
C ILE A 63 -9.03 -4.28 -1.97
N ALA A 64 -8.64 -4.85 -0.83
CA ALA A 64 -9.51 -5.58 0.05
C ALA A 64 -9.50 -4.98 1.46
N HIS A 65 -10.64 -5.03 2.14
CA HIS A 65 -10.75 -4.63 3.54
C HIS A 65 -11.24 -5.80 4.39
N PHE A 66 -10.65 -5.95 5.58
CA PHE A 66 -11.01 -7.03 6.52
C PHE A 66 -12.03 -6.56 7.57
N ASN A 67 -12.04 -5.27 7.90
CA ASN A 67 -12.94 -4.71 8.90
C ASN A 67 -14.30 -4.35 8.29
N ASP A 68 -15.34 -4.33 9.13
CA ASP A 68 -16.62 -3.76 8.77
C ASP A 68 -16.54 -2.24 8.81
N ILE A 69 -17.09 -1.59 7.77
CA ILE A 69 -17.14 -0.13 7.71
C ILE A 69 -18.23 0.35 8.65
N VAL A 70 -17.88 0.56 9.93
CA VAL A 70 -18.88 0.89 10.97
C VAL A 70 -19.38 2.33 10.85
N ARG A 71 -18.55 3.25 10.31
CA ARG A 71 -18.93 4.67 10.18
C ARG A 71 -19.80 4.88 8.94
N PHE A 72 -21.00 5.42 9.14
CA PHE A 72 -21.96 5.69 8.08
C PHE A 72 -21.40 6.60 6.96
N ASP A 73 -20.60 7.60 7.33
CA ASP A 73 -19.97 8.51 6.38
C ASP A 73 -19.01 7.76 5.44
N ASN A 74 -18.23 6.82 5.97
CA ASN A 74 -17.30 6.00 5.19
C ASN A 74 -18.05 5.07 4.23
N VAL A 75 -19.15 4.44 4.68
CA VAL A 75 -20.02 3.61 3.84
C VAL A 75 -20.60 4.43 2.69
N THR A 76 -21.12 5.61 3.02
CA THR A 76 -21.70 6.53 2.05
C THR A 76 -20.64 6.99 1.04
N MET A 77 -19.43 7.31 1.51
CA MET A 77 -18.32 7.70 0.65
C MET A 77 -17.93 6.59 -0.33
N VAL A 78 -17.77 5.34 0.14
CA VAL A 78 -17.45 4.20 -0.73
C VAL A 78 -18.53 4.01 -1.79
N ARG A 79 -19.81 4.12 -1.40
CA ARG A 79 -20.96 3.97 -2.28
C ARG A 79 -21.06 5.09 -3.32
N LEU A 80 -20.91 6.34 -2.90
CA LEU A 80 -21.02 7.52 -3.77
C LEU A 80 -19.84 7.64 -4.73
N LEU A 81 -18.61 7.40 -4.25
CA LEU A 81 -17.38 7.49 -5.04
C LEU A 81 -17.08 6.21 -5.83
N LYS A 82 -17.88 5.15 -5.66
CA LYS A 82 -17.70 3.83 -6.30
C LYS A 82 -16.28 3.28 -6.12
N ILE A 83 -15.74 3.38 -4.90
CA ILE A 83 -14.38 2.92 -4.61
C ILE A 83 -14.33 1.39 -4.78
N PRO A 84 -13.40 0.85 -5.59
CA PRO A 84 -13.32 -0.58 -5.88
C PRO A 84 -12.70 -1.32 -4.69
N LEU A 85 -13.53 -1.64 -3.70
CA LEU A 85 -13.16 -2.37 -2.48
C LEU A 85 -13.84 -3.74 -2.45
N VAL A 86 -13.08 -4.75 -2.05
CA VAL A 86 -13.57 -6.11 -1.87
C VAL A 86 -13.54 -6.43 -0.37
N LYS A 87 -14.64 -6.95 0.19
CA LYS A 87 -14.61 -7.47 1.56
C LYS A 87 -13.82 -8.77 1.55
N LEU A 88 -12.75 -8.84 2.35
CA LEU A 88 -12.00 -10.06 2.54
C LEU A 88 -12.81 -10.99 3.46
N GLN A 89 -13.46 -12.00 2.89
CA GLN A 89 -14.09 -13.06 3.68
C GLN A 89 -13.01 -14.08 4.07
N GLN A 90 -12.80 -14.25 5.38
CA GLN A 90 -12.12 -15.43 5.93
C GLN A 90 -13.09 -16.59 6.04
#